data_AF-A0A927XNY6-F1
#
_entry.id   AF-A0A927XNY6-F1
#
_cell.length_a   1.000
_cell.length_b   1.000
_cell.length_c   1.000
_cell.angle_alpha   90.00
_cell.angle_beta   90.00
_cell.angle_gamma   90.00
#
_symmetry.space_group_name_H-M   'P 1'
#
loop_
_entity.id
_entity.type
_entity.pdbx_description
1 polymer ?
#
loop_
_entity_poly.entity_id
_entity_poly.type
_entity_poly.pdbx_seq_one_letter_code
_entity_poly.pdbx_strand_id
1 'polypeptide(L)' 'MANNKSNVTNKNTFDIPVWRRYTLTIEEAAGYYHIGEGKLRTLIDQNPHEDFYVMNGNRALIKREKFERYLDRATAV' A
#
# COMPACT_ATOMS: atom_id res chain seq x y z
N MET A 1 -15.52 -15.63 32.97
CA MET A 1 -14.71 -16.25 31.90
C MET A 1 -15.34 -15.89 30.55
N ALA A 2 -14.69 -15.06 29.73
CA ALA A 2 -15.12 -14.80 28.35
C ALA A 2 -13.89 -14.53 27.46
N ASN A 3 -13.55 -15.58 26.69
CA ASN A 3 -12.70 -15.70 25.52
C ASN A 3 -11.87 -14.49 25.07
N ASN A 4 -10.57 -14.57 25.39
CA ASN A 4 -9.51 -13.90 24.67
C ASN A 4 -9.47 -14.49 23.24
N LYS A 5 -10.04 -13.78 22.25
CA LYS A 5 -9.78 -14.05 20.84
C LYS A 5 -8.30 -13.73 20.60
N SER A 6 -7.45 -14.72 20.81
CA SER A 6 -6.10 -14.72 20.26
C SER A 6 -6.23 -14.62 18.74
N ASN A 7 -6.15 -13.39 18.22
CA ASN A 7 -5.84 -13.16 16.81
C ASN A 7 -4.40 -13.64 16.62
N VAL A 8 -4.27 -14.95 16.44
CA VAL A 8 -3.05 -15.58 15.96
C VAL A 8 -2.90 -15.09 14.53
N THR A 9 -2.20 -13.96 14.37
CA THR A 9 -1.67 -13.55 13.09
C THR A 9 -0.79 -14.68 12.61
N ASN A 10 -1.28 -15.40 11.60
CA ASN A 10 -0.53 -16.39 10.84
C ASN A 10 0.72 -15.70 10.30
N LYS A 11 1.81 -15.78 11.06
CA LYS A 11 3.09 -15.19 10.70
C LYS A 11 3.70 -16.10 9.66
N ASN A 12 3.30 -15.90 8.40
CA ASN A 12 3.95 -16.52 7.27
C ASN A 12 5.46 -16.22 7.35
N THR A 13 6.26 -17.25 7.16
CA THR A 13 7.71 -17.36 7.37
C THR A 13 8.59 -16.46 6.50
N PHE A 14 8.00 -15.47 5.82
CA PHE A 14 8.67 -14.44 5.03
C PHE A 14 8.08 -13.06 5.38
N ASP A 15 8.10 -12.71 6.66
CA ASP A 15 7.62 -11.41 7.15
C ASP A 15 8.63 -10.32 6.78
N ILE A 16 8.69 -9.99 5.48
CA ILE A 16 9.46 -8.87 4.98
C ILE A 16 8.80 -7.62 5.55
N PRO A 17 9.53 -6.79 6.32
CA PRO A 17 8.98 -5.56 6.84
C PRO A 17 8.45 -4.66 5.72
N VAL A 18 7.41 -3.87 5.99
CA VAL A 18 6.76 -2.99 5.00
C VAL A 18 7.79 -2.13 4.25
N TRP A 19 8.80 -1.59 4.94
CA TRP A 19 9.88 -0.79 4.36
C TRP A 19 10.91 -1.58 3.51
N ARG A 20 10.85 -2.91 3.49
CA ARG A 20 11.68 -3.76 2.62
C ARG A 20 10.90 -4.34 1.44
N ARG A 21 9.57 -4.16 1.40
CA ARG A 21 8.73 -4.66 0.30
C ARG A 21 8.84 -3.75 -0.91
N TYR A 22 8.90 -4.35 -2.09
CA TYR A 22 8.91 -3.60 -3.35
C TYR A 22 7.51 -3.06 -3.70
N THR A 23 6.49 -3.89 -3.50
CA THR A 23 5.07 -3.53 -3.66
C THR A 23 4.34 -3.57 -2.32
N LEU A 24 3.50 -2.58 -2.08
CA LEU A 24 2.65 -2.43 -0.92
C LEU A 24 1.18 -2.64 -1.31
N THR A 25 0.38 -3.24 -0.42
CA THR A 25 -1.07 -3.18 -0.59
C THR A 25 -1.59 -1.76 -0.34
N ILE A 26 -2.84 -1.46 -0.71
CA ILE A 26 -3.46 -0.16 -0.41
C ILE A 26 -3.46 0.14 1.10
N GLU A 27 -3.75 -0.87 1.93
CA GLU A 27 -3.72 -0.77 3.40
C GLU A 27 -2.30 -0.46 3.92
N GLU A 28 -1.30 -1.19 3.40
CA GLU A 28 0.10 -0.98 3.79
C GLU A 28 0.63 0.38 3.33
N ALA A 29 0.27 0.80 2.12
CA ALA A 29 0.62 2.10 1.58
C ALA A 29 -0.07 3.22 2.36
N ALA A 30 -1.31 3.01 2.82
CA ALA A 30 -2.00 3.99 3.67
C ALA A 30 -1.27 4.18 5.00
N GLY A 31 -0.79 3.09 5.61
CA GLY A 31 0.04 3.16 6.82
C GLY A 31 1.44 3.75 6.57
N TYR A 32 2.06 3.44 5.43
CA TYR A 32 3.43 3.86 5.12
C TYR A 32 3.53 5.33 4.67
N TYR A 33 2.60 5.80 3.82
CA TYR A 33 2.60 7.16 3.29
C TYR A 33 1.66 8.12 4.02
N HIS A 34 0.90 7.63 5.01
CA HIS A 34 -0.14 8.40 5.69
C HIS A 34 -1.20 9.00 4.73
N ILE A 35 -1.54 8.27 3.67
CA ILE A 35 -2.58 8.67 2.71
C ILE A 35 -3.77 7.72 2.86
N GLY A 36 -4.98 8.26 3.03
CA GLY A 36 -6.18 7.42 3.18
C GLY A 36 -6.40 6.48 1.98
N GLU A 37 -6.84 5.26 2.25
CA GLU A 37 -7.05 4.22 1.23
C GLU A 37 -7.96 4.67 0.08
N GLY A 38 -9.03 5.41 0.40
CA GLY A 38 -9.95 5.95 -0.60
C GLY A 38 -9.23 6.88 -1.57
N LYS A 39 -8.33 7.74 -1.07
CA LYS A 39 -7.53 8.65 -1.88
C LYS A 39 -6.53 7.89 -2.75
N LEU A 40 -5.91 6.82 -2.23
CA LEU A 40 -5.02 5.96 -3.02
C LEU A 40 -5.76 5.28 -4.17
N ARG A 41 -6.98 4.78 -3.92
CA ARG A 41 -7.82 4.19 -4.98
C ARG A 41 -8.20 5.23 -6.04
N THR A 42 -8.67 6.40 -5.61
CA THR A 42 -8.99 7.49 -6.52
C THR A 42 -7.78 7.94 -7.33
N LEU A 43 -6.58 7.97 -6.75
CA LEU A 43 -5.35 8.34 -7.44
C LEU A 43 -4.98 7.30 -8.51
N ILE A 44 -5.17 6.02 -8.23
CA ILE A 44 -5.02 4.94 -9.20
C ILE A 44 -6.05 5.07 -10.33
N ASP A 45 -7.31 5.32 -10.00
CA ASP A 45 -8.40 5.46 -10.97
C ASP A 45 -8.23 6.71 -11.87
N GLN A 46 -7.71 7.80 -11.30
CA GLN A 46 -7.45 9.05 -12.02
C GLN A 46 -6.20 8.98 -12.91
N ASN A 47 -5.25 8.11 -12.59
CA ASN A 47 -3.98 7.99 -13.29
C ASN A 47 -3.77 6.57 -13.84
N PRO A 48 -4.60 6.09 -14.79
CA PRO A 48 -4.56 4.71 -15.27
C PRO A 48 -3.28 4.31 -16.03
N HIS A 49 -2.46 5.30 -16.41
CA HIS A 49 -1.24 5.11 -17.19
C HIS A 49 0.05 5.30 -16.37
N GLU A 50 -0.07 5.45 -15.05
CA GLU A 50 1.09 5.74 -14.21
C GLU A 50 1.78 4.47 -13.69
N ASP A 51 3.11 4.53 -13.61
CA ASP A 51 3.94 3.37 -13.29
C ASP A 51 3.97 3.01 -11.80
N PHE A 52 3.41 3.85 -10.93
CA PHE A 52 3.50 3.69 -9.47
C PHE A 52 2.66 2.56 -8.91
N TYR A 53 1.74 1.96 -9.69
CA TYR A 53 0.94 0.84 -9.23
C TYR A 53 0.93 -0.31 -10.24
N VAL A 54 0.41 -1.45 -9.80
CA VAL A 54 0.17 -2.63 -10.62
C VAL A 54 -1.12 -3.30 -10.15
N MET A 55 -1.92 -3.74 -11.12
CA MET A 55 -3.13 -4.52 -10.83
C MET A 55 -2.76 -6.00 -10.72
N ASN A 56 -3.00 -6.59 -9.54
CA ASN A 56 -2.96 -8.03 -9.32
C ASN A 56 -4.39 -8.57 -9.26
N GLY A 57 -4.95 -8.87 -10.43
CA GLY A 57 -6.37 -9.19 -10.59
C GLY A 57 -7.23 -7.99 -10.15
N ASN A 58 -8.08 -8.20 -9.14
CA ASN A 58 -8.94 -7.15 -8.57
C ASN A 58 -8.26 -6.30 -7.48
N ARG A 59 -6.99 -6.56 -7.14
CA ARG A 59 -6.28 -5.84 -6.07
C ARG A 59 -5.22 -4.94 -6.67
N ALA A 60 -5.25 -3.65 -6.34
CA ALA A 60 -4.17 -2.74 -6.68
C ALA A 60 -3.02 -2.89 -5.67
N LEU A 61 -1.79 -2.92 -6.19
CA LEU A 61 -0.55 -2.90 -5.43
C LEU A 61 0.25 -1.66 -5.83
N ILE A 62 0.82 -0.96 -4.87
CA ILE A 62 1.62 0.25 -5.07
C ILE A 62 3.10 -0.11 -5.07
N LYS A 63 3.82 0.20 -6.15
CA LYS A 63 5.28 0.08 -6.23
C LYS A 63 5.89 1.20 -5.41
N ARG A 64 6.56 0.85 -4.31
CA ARG A 64 7.01 1.82 -3.31
C ARG A 64 7.92 2.89 -3.90
N GLU A 65 9.01 2.49 -4.55
CA GLU A 65 10.00 3.43 -5.10
C GLU A 65 9.45 4.35 -6.19
N LYS A 66 8.48 3.87 -6.98
CA LYS A 66 7.85 4.66 -8.04
C LYS A 66 6.86 5.66 -7.46
N PHE A 67 6.11 5.25 -6.43
CA PHE A 67 5.19 6.12 -5.72
C PHE A 67 5.92 7.19 -4.91
N GLU A 68 7.04 6.85 -4.27
CA GLU A 68 7.92 7.82 -3.61
C GLU A 68 8.37 8.91 -4.60
N ARG A 69 8.86 8.53 -5.79
CA ARG A 69 9.22 9.49 -6.85
C ARG A 69 8.04 10.32 -7.34
N TYR A 70 6.83 9.74 -7.35
CA TYR A 70 5.61 10.48 -7.71
C TYR A 70 5.29 11.53 -6.64
N LEU A 71 5.37 11.17 -5.35
CA LEU A 71 5.18 12.10 -4.24
C LEU A 71 6.26 13.19 -4.20
N ASP A 72 7.52 12.87 -4.47
CA ASP A 72 8.61 13.84 -4.55
C ASP A 72 8.39 14.89 -5.64
N ARG A 73 7.72 14.51 -6.73
CA ARG A 73 7.33 15.41 -7.82
C ARG A 73 6.03 16.16 -7.54
N ALA A 74 5.19 15.63 -6.65
CA ALA A 74 3.93 16.26 -6.29
C ALA A 74 4.23 17.48 -5.41
N THR A 75 4.20 18.66 -6.02
CA THR A 75 4.43 19.94 -5.34
C THR A 75 3.37 20.16 -4.27
N ALA A 76 3.79 20.33 -3.01
CA ALA A 76 2.96 20.93 -1.98
C ALA A 76 2.79 22.42 -2.34
N VAL A 77 1.57 22.81 -2.72
CA VAL A 77 1.17 24.22 -2.82
C VAL A 77 0.60 24.65 -1.48
#